data_AF-A0A6B3SR49-F1
#
_entry.id   AF-A0A6B3SR49-F1
#
_cell.length_a   1.000
_cell.length_b   1.000
_cell.length_c   1.000
_cell.angle_alpha   90.00
_cell.angle_beta   90.00
_cell.angle_gamma   90.00
#
_symmetry.space_group_name_H-M   'P 1'
#
loop_
_entity.id
_entity.type
_entity.pdbx_description
1 polymer ?
#
loop_
_entity_poly.entity_id
_entity_poly.type
_entity_poly.pdbx_seq_one_letter_code
_entity_poly.pdbx_strand_id
1 'polypeptide(L)'
;MHAEITAHRGRLIMTLLADHSIPGEVITSQDDPRFPGQVIIDTSRQLGISKEALQLLRKLNPGSEDVGDLNWFLVDDKPMFFWRGGRYAVFSPDYCSVGKDFGVRGHVEIPNRVPAEARAQLDALPRVLKPKRGLLTGMQL
;
A
#
# COMPACT_ATOMS: atom_id res chain seq x y z
N MET A 1 12.73 -3.38 7.45
CA MET A 1 11.36 -3.28 6.91
C MET A 1 11.01 -1.82 6.86
N HIS A 2 10.52 -1.37 5.70
CA HIS A 2 10.26 0.04 5.44
C HIS A 2 8.81 0.38 5.16
N ALA A 3 7.97 -0.63 4.93
CA ALA A 3 6.54 -0.44 4.83
C ALA A 3 5.77 -1.63 5.37
N GLU A 4 4.53 -1.37 5.78
CA GLU A 4 3.59 -2.34 6.29
C GLU A 4 2.25 -2.21 5.58
N ILE A 5 1.62 -3.36 5.30
CA ILE A 5 0.25 -3.47 4.81
C ILE A 5 -0.58 -4.20 5.86
N THR A 6 -1.47 -3.46 6.51
CA THR A 6 -2.45 -3.99 7.47
C THR A 6 -3.86 -3.88 6.91
N ALA A 7 -4.83 -4.47 7.60
CA ALA A 7 -6.22 -4.44 7.17
C ALA A 7 -7.19 -4.19 8.32
N HIS A 8 -8.19 -3.35 8.05
CA HIS A 8 -9.28 -3.08 8.99
C HIS A 8 -10.58 -2.85 8.23
N ARG A 9 -11.69 -3.44 8.70
CA ARG A 9 -13.04 -3.33 8.09
C ARG A 9 -13.05 -3.56 6.56
N GLY A 10 -12.26 -4.51 6.06
CA GLY A 10 -12.19 -4.82 4.62
C GLY A 10 -11.48 -3.76 3.78
N ARG A 11 -10.68 -2.89 4.42
CA ARG A 11 -9.80 -1.90 3.77
C ARG A 11 -8.36 -2.30 3.99
N LEU A 12 -7.53 -2.05 2.98
CA LEU A 12 -6.07 -2.13 3.06
C LEU A 12 -5.54 -0.80 3.60
N ILE A 13 -4.55 -0.87 4.47
CA ILE A 13 -3.90 0.28 5.08
C ILE A 13 -2.40 0.16 4.81
N MET A 14 -1.87 1.08 4.02
CA MET A 14 -0.45 1.19 3.70
C MET A 14 0.19 2.15 4.66
N THR A 15 1.30 1.74 5.26
CA THR A 15 2.11 2.60 6.13
C THR A 15 3.57 2.53 5.69
N LEU A 16 4.12 3.66 5.28
CA LEU A 16 5.56 3.84 5.07
C LEU A 16 6.21 4.21 6.39
N LEU A 17 7.18 3.40 6.81
CA LEU A 17 7.96 3.59 8.03
C LEU A 17 9.17 4.50 7.80
N ALA A 18 9.77 4.46 6.60
CA ALA A 18 10.92 5.31 6.25
C ALA A 18 10.51 6.77 6.09
N ASP A 19 11.16 7.71 6.77
CA ASP A 19 10.90 9.17 6.75
C ASP A 19 11.42 9.88 5.48
N HIS A 20 12.36 9.25 4.77
CA HIS A 20 12.95 9.71 3.51
C HIS A 20 13.25 8.52 2.58
N SER A 21 13.65 8.81 1.35
CA SER A 21 14.09 7.83 0.37
C SER A 21 15.42 7.23 0.78
N ILE A 22 15.51 5.91 0.72
CA ILE A 22 16.71 5.16 1.09
C ILE A 22 17.26 4.54 -0.20
N PRO A 23 18.46 4.92 -0.67
CA PRO A 23 19.02 4.42 -1.91
C PRO A 23 18.98 2.89 -2.01
N GLY A 24 18.31 2.39 -3.05
CA GLY A 24 18.18 0.95 -3.31
C GLY A 24 17.15 0.21 -2.44
N GLU A 25 16.43 0.90 -1.55
CA GLU A 25 15.47 0.27 -0.64
C GLU A 25 14.07 0.90 -0.71
N VAL A 26 13.98 2.24 -0.78
CA VAL A 26 12.70 2.97 -0.84
C VAL A 26 12.84 4.23 -1.67
N ILE A 27 11.83 4.51 -2.49
CA ILE A 27 11.65 5.81 -3.15
C ILE A 27 10.36 6.44 -2.62
N THR A 28 10.44 7.69 -2.17
CA THR A 28 9.28 8.43 -1.68
C THR A 28 8.91 9.60 -2.58
N SER A 29 7.62 9.89 -2.70
CA SER A 29 7.14 11.10 -3.38
C SER A 29 7.48 12.40 -2.64
N GLN A 30 7.93 12.32 -1.39
CA GLN A 30 8.39 13.50 -0.65
C GLN A 30 9.72 14.01 -1.19
N ASP A 31 10.61 13.10 -1.60
CA ASP A 31 11.92 13.44 -2.14
C ASP A 31 11.94 13.53 -3.68
N ASP A 32 11.00 12.89 -4.37
CA ASP A 32 10.73 13.12 -5.80
C ASP A 32 9.26 13.51 -6.03
N PRO A 33 8.90 14.80 -5.94
CA PRO A 33 7.51 15.26 -6.04
C PRO A 33 6.89 15.06 -7.42
N ARG A 34 7.68 14.71 -8.45
CA ARG A 34 7.14 14.33 -9.77
C ARG A 34 6.62 12.90 -9.78
N PHE A 35 6.97 12.11 -8.77
CA PHE A 35 6.53 10.74 -8.59
C PHE A 35 5.29 10.68 -7.68
N PRO A 36 4.16 10.09 -8.11
CA PRO A 36 2.88 10.22 -7.40
C PRO A 36 2.68 9.23 -6.24
N GLY A 37 3.72 8.57 -5.74
CA GLY A 37 3.55 7.48 -4.77
C GLY A 37 4.81 7.08 -4.02
N GLN A 38 4.82 5.83 -3.55
CA GLN A 38 5.92 5.24 -2.79
C GLN A 38 6.33 3.93 -3.46
N VAL A 39 7.62 3.62 -3.49
CA VAL A 39 8.14 2.33 -3.99
C VAL A 39 8.98 1.67 -2.91
N ILE A 40 8.71 0.39 -2.67
CA ILE A 40 9.51 -0.48 -1.82
C ILE A 40 10.28 -1.44 -2.71
N ILE A 41 11.59 -1.45 -2.56
CA ILE A 41 12.51 -2.29 -3.30
C ILE A 41 12.84 -3.50 -2.45
N ASP A 42 12.87 -4.68 -3.08
CA ASP A 42 13.07 -5.97 -2.40
C ASP A 42 12.03 -6.21 -1.28
N THR A 43 10.78 -6.31 -1.71
CA THR A 43 9.61 -6.55 -0.87
C THR A 43 9.74 -7.78 0.03
N SER A 44 10.53 -8.78 -0.36
CA SER A 44 10.82 -9.97 0.45
C SER A 44 11.50 -9.66 1.79
N ARG A 45 12.17 -8.51 1.89
CA ARG A 45 12.85 -8.04 3.10
C ARG A 45 12.23 -6.77 3.67
N GLN A 46 11.69 -5.92 2.80
CA GLN A 46 11.31 -4.56 3.18
C GLN A 46 9.82 -4.32 3.33
N LEU A 47 8.97 -5.25 2.89
CA LEU A 47 7.51 -5.11 2.97
C LEU A 47 6.89 -6.13 3.92
N GLY A 48 6.30 -5.62 5.00
CA GLY A 48 5.48 -6.41 5.93
C GLY A 48 4.04 -6.48 5.47
N ILE A 49 3.42 -7.65 5.51
CA ILE A 49 2.00 -7.83 5.19
C ILE A 49 1.34 -8.69 6.25
N SER A 50 0.25 -8.20 6.83
CA SER A 50 -0.59 -9.01 7.72
C SER A 50 -1.40 -10.06 6.96
N LYS A 51 -1.79 -11.16 7.63
CA LYS A 51 -2.61 -12.21 6.99
C LYS A 51 -3.92 -11.67 6.40
N GLU A 52 -4.56 -10.77 7.12
CA GLU A 52 -5.83 -10.14 6.72
C GLU A 52 -5.64 -9.26 5.49
N ALA A 53 -4.58 -8.46 5.45
CA ALA A 53 -4.24 -7.68 4.27
C ALA A 53 -3.90 -8.57 3.07
N LEU A 54 -3.13 -9.63 3.29
CA LEU A 54 -2.76 -10.58 2.24
C LEU A 54 -4.01 -11.23 1.61
N GLN A 55 -5.01 -11.59 2.43
CA GLN A 55 -6.28 -12.12 1.93
C GLN A 55 -7.06 -11.11 1.08
N LEU A 56 -6.99 -9.81 1.40
CA LEU A 56 -7.63 -8.77 0.60
C LEU A 56 -6.87 -8.51 -0.71
N LEU A 57 -5.54 -8.41 -0.65
CA LEU A 57 -4.68 -8.20 -1.82
C LEU A 57 -4.87 -9.32 -2.86
N ARG A 58 -4.98 -10.58 -2.42
CA ARG A 58 -5.21 -11.74 -3.29
C ARG A 58 -6.57 -11.77 -3.99
N LYS A 59 -7.52 -10.93 -3.56
CA LYS A 59 -8.84 -10.79 -4.19
C LYS A 59 -8.90 -9.65 -5.20
N LEU A 60 -7.85 -8.85 -5.32
CA LEU A 60 -7.80 -7.77 -6.29
C LEU A 60 -7.67 -8.36 -7.70
N ASN A 61 -8.57 -7.94 -8.59
CA ASN A 61 -8.52 -8.33 -9.99
C ASN A 61 -7.56 -7.40 -10.74
N PRO A 62 -6.56 -7.93 -11.47
CA PRO A 62 -5.70 -7.13 -12.33
C PRO A 62 -6.50 -6.19 -13.25
N GLY A 63 -6.01 -4.96 -13.41
CA GLY A 63 -6.62 -3.96 -14.30
C GLY A 63 -6.24 -4.16 -15.77
N SER A 64 -6.74 -3.27 -16.62
CA SER A 64 -6.34 -3.21 -18.04
C SER A 64 -5.09 -2.36 -18.29
N GLU A 65 -4.76 -1.47 -17.35
CA GLU A 65 -3.67 -0.51 -17.45
C GLU A 65 -2.35 -1.11 -16.94
N ASP A 66 -1.22 -0.65 -17.49
CA ASP A 66 0.11 -1.04 -17.03
C ASP A 66 0.34 -0.66 -15.56
N VAL A 67 -0.24 0.47 -15.12
CA VAL A 67 -0.03 1.05 -13.79
C VAL A 67 -1.36 1.40 -13.15
N GLY A 68 -1.69 0.73 -12.05
CA GLY A 68 -2.84 1.04 -11.18
C GLY A 68 -2.48 1.93 -9.98
N ASP A 69 -3.38 2.01 -9.01
CA ASP A 69 -3.13 2.60 -7.70
C ASP A 69 -2.16 1.76 -6.87
N LEU A 70 -2.19 0.43 -7.02
CA LEU A 70 -1.18 -0.49 -6.48
C LEU A 70 -0.54 -1.27 -7.62
N ASN A 71 0.78 -1.43 -7.55
CA ASN A 71 1.51 -2.19 -8.55
C ASN A 71 2.55 -3.08 -7.89
N TRP A 72 2.72 -4.25 -8.47
CA TRP A 72 3.78 -5.17 -8.10
C TRP A 72 4.50 -5.56 -9.38
N PHE A 73 5.80 -5.30 -9.43
CA PHE A 73 6.60 -5.47 -10.63
C PHE A 73 8.00 -5.98 -10.26
N LEU A 74 8.79 -6.34 -11.27
CA LEU A 74 10.14 -6.87 -11.12
C LEU A 74 11.13 -5.93 -11.78
N VAL A 75 12.26 -5.70 -11.13
CA VAL A 75 13.44 -5.03 -11.70
C VAL A 75 14.66 -5.84 -11.25
N ASP A 76 15.46 -6.31 -12.20
CA ASP A 76 16.62 -7.17 -11.93
C ASP A 76 16.28 -8.34 -10.98
N ASP A 77 15.18 -9.04 -11.29
CA ASP A 77 14.59 -10.14 -10.49
C ASP A 77 14.15 -9.80 -9.06
N LYS A 78 14.25 -8.53 -8.65
CA LYS A 78 13.79 -8.07 -7.33
C LYS A 78 12.32 -7.65 -7.38
N PRO A 79 11.46 -8.19 -6.50
CA PRO A 79 10.07 -7.77 -6.43
C PRO A 79 9.96 -6.41 -5.77
N MET A 80 9.36 -5.47 -6.50
CA MET A 80 9.06 -4.12 -6.06
C MET A 80 7.56 -3.96 -5.87
N PHE A 81 7.19 -3.15 -4.87
CA PHE A 81 5.80 -2.79 -4.62
C PHE A 81 5.65 -1.27 -4.65
N PHE A 82 4.64 -0.81 -5.37
CA PHE A 82 4.27 0.58 -5.45
C PHE A 82 2.84 0.79 -4.97
N TRP A 83 2.61 1.92 -4.29
CA TRP A 83 1.27 2.48 -4.15
C TRP A 83 1.27 3.98 -4.43
N ARG A 84 0.15 4.45 -5.01
CA ARG A 84 -0.12 5.87 -5.22
C ARG A 84 -0.56 6.52 -3.92
N GLY A 85 -0.09 7.73 -3.65
CA GLY A 85 -0.47 8.52 -2.48
C GLY A 85 0.63 8.65 -1.43
N GLY A 86 0.22 9.03 -0.22
CA GLY A 86 1.14 9.43 0.84
C GLY A 86 1.79 8.26 1.57
N ARG A 87 2.61 8.61 2.56
CA ARG A 87 3.22 7.69 3.52
C ARG A 87 2.19 6.79 4.19
N TYR A 88 1.04 7.37 4.50
CA TYR A 88 -0.11 6.70 5.04
C TYR A 88 -1.24 6.75 4.01
N ALA A 89 -1.79 5.59 3.63
CA ALA A 89 -2.83 5.50 2.61
C ALA A 89 -3.82 4.37 2.91
N VAL A 90 -5.10 4.61 2.63
CA VAL A 90 -6.18 3.62 2.82
C VAL A 90 -6.81 3.29 1.49
N PHE A 91 -6.85 2.00 1.15
CA PHE A 91 -7.45 1.49 -0.07
C PHE A 91 -8.66 0.60 0.21
N SER A 92 -9.71 0.80 -0.57
CA SER A 92 -10.81 -0.14 -0.66
C SER A 92 -10.54 -1.12 -1.81
N PRO A 93 -10.53 -2.43 -1.58
CA PRO A 93 -10.42 -3.43 -2.65
C PRO A 93 -11.43 -3.22 -3.78
N ASP A 94 -12.62 -2.69 -3.47
CA ASP A 94 -13.68 -2.42 -4.45
C ASP A 94 -13.39 -1.26 -5.43
N TYR A 95 -12.43 -0.38 -5.10
CA TYR A 95 -12.15 0.87 -5.85
C TYR A 95 -10.68 1.05 -6.22
N CYS A 96 -9.81 0.23 -5.66
CA CYS A 96 -8.40 0.24 -5.97
C CYS A 96 -8.20 -0.35 -7.37
N SER A 97 -7.62 0.42 -8.29
CA SER A 97 -7.09 -0.18 -9.51
C SER A 97 -5.73 -0.81 -9.21
N VAL A 98 -5.48 -1.97 -9.80
CA VAL A 98 -4.16 -2.61 -9.77
C VAL A 98 -3.64 -2.71 -11.19
N GLY A 99 -2.31 -2.73 -11.37
CA GLY A 99 -1.72 -2.94 -12.70
C GLY A 99 -2.12 -4.28 -13.32
N LYS A 100 -1.99 -4.38 -14.65
CA LYS A 100 -2.34 -5.58 -15.43
C LYS A 100 -1.61 -6.85 -14.99
N ASP A 101 -0.38 -6.71 -14.50
CA ASP A 101 0.49 -7.82 -14.06
C ASP A 101 0.54 -7.93 -12.52
N PHE A 102 -0.48 -7.39 -11.85
CA PHE A 102 -0.54 -7.40 -10.40
C PHE A 102 -0.57 -8.83 -9.85
N GLY A 103 0.33 -9.08 -8.91
CA GLY A 103 0.43 -10.33 -8.18
C GLY A 103 1.30 -10.10 -6.96
N VAL A 104 0.86 -10.58 -5.80
CA VAL A 104 1.62 -10.46 -4.56
C VAL A 104 2.89 -11.31 -4.68
N ARG A 105 4.07 -10.69 -4.55
CA ARG A 105 5.38 -11.35 -4.69
C ARG A 105 6.28 -10.92 -3.53
N GLY A 106 6.88 -11.85 -2.79
CA GLY A 106 7.87 -11.54 -1.75
C GLY A 106 7.36 -10.63 -0.63
N HIS A 107 7.22 -11.15 0.59
CA HIS A 107 6.86 -10.32 1.73
C HIS A 107 7.27 -11.01 3.03
N VAL A 108 7.36 -10.22 4.08
CA VAL A 108 7.48 -10.70 5.46
C VAL A 108 6.09 -10.68 6.09
N GLU A 109 5.66 -11.78 6.69
CA GLU A 109 4.39 -11.80 7.42
C GLU A 109 4.53 -11.03 8.75
N ILE A 110 3.58 -10.16 9.06
CA ILE A 110 3.56 -9.37 10.30
C ILE A 110 2.20 -9.48 11.03
N PRO A 111 2.14 -9.16 12.33
CA PRO A 111 0.85 -9.02 13.03
C PRO A 111 0.00 -7.87 12.44
N ASN A 112 -1.33 -8.01 12.46
CA ASN A 112 -2.25 -6.97 11.97
C ASN A 112 -2.39 -5.80 12.97
N ARG A 113 -1.33 -5.01 13.13
CA ARG A 113 -1.29 -3.84 14.01
C ARG A 113 -1.66 -2.57 13.25
N VAL A 114 -2.96 -2.38 13.06
CA VAL A 114 -3.49 -1.18 12.39
C VAL A 114 -3.20 0.06 13.25
N PRO A 115 -2.64 1.16 12.68
CA PRO A 115 -2.44 2.41 13.41
C PRO A 115 -3.72 2.91 14.08
N ALA A 116 -3.62 3.48 15.29
CA ALA A 116 -4.80 3.87 16.06
C ALA A 116 -5.67 4.91 15.33
N GLU A 117 -5.03 5.87 14.66
CA GLU A 117 -5.70 6.91 13.88
C GLU A 117 -6.44 6.32 12.68
N ALA A 118 -5.80 5.39 11.96
CA ALA A 118 -6.40 4.61 10.88
C ALA A 118 -7.69 3.92 11.32
N ARG A 119 -7.59 3.26 12.47
CA ARG A 119 -8.68 2.51 13.07
C ARG A 119 -9.83 3.43 13.45
N ALA A 120 -9.55 4.52 14.16
CA ALA A 120 -10.56 5.49 14.59
C ALA A 120 -11.28 6.12 13.40
N GLN A 121 -10.54 6.54 12.37
CA GLN A 121 -11.10 7.12 11.16
C GLN A 121 -12.02 6.14 10.44
N LEU A 122 -11.57 4.90 10.25
CA LEU A 122 -12.36 3.86 9.61
C LEU A 122 -13.57 3.43 10.44
N ASP A 123 -13.48 3.45 11.77
CA ASP A 123 -14.58 3.12 12.68
C ASP A 123 -15.69 4.19 12.64
N ALA A 124 -15.31 5.46 12.49
CA ALA A 124 -16.24 6.59 12.35
C ALA A 124 -16.99 6.60 11.00
N LEU A 125 -16.46 5.94 9.96
CA LEU A 125 -17.14 5.85 8.66
C LEU A 125 -18.33 4.88 8.72
N PRO A 126 -19.49 5.25 8.16
CA PRO A 126 -20.59 4.32 7.93
C PRO A 126 -20.11 3.11 7.14
N ARG A 127 -20.51 1.90 7.54
CA ARG A 127 -20.11 0.62 6.92
C ARG A 127 -20.40 0.55 5.40
N VAL A 128 -21.32 1.40 4.93
CA VAL A 128 -21.82 1.49 3.55
C VAL A 128 -21.14 2.63 2.78
N LEU A 129 -20.34 3.47 3.43
CA LEU A 129 -19.65 4.55 2.72
C LEU A 129 -18.60 3.93 1.80
N LYS A 130 -18.84 4.12 0.51
CA LYS A 130 -18.03 3.70 -0.63
C LYS A 130 -17.25 4.92 -1.12
N PRO A 131 -16.16 5.32 -0.46
CA PRO A 131 -15.37 6.43 -0.99
C PRO A 131 -14.77 6.00 -2.32
N LYS A 132 -15.16 6.69 -3.39
CA LYS A 132 -14.47 6.63 -4.68
C LYS A 132 -13.15 7.38 -4.53
N ARG A 133 -12.04 6.64 -4.52
CA ARG A 133 -10.63 7.09 -4.48
C ARG A 133 -10.13 7.61 -3.13
N GLY A 134 -8.81 7.41 -2.95
CA GLY A 134 -8.00 7.55 -1.73
C GLY A 134 -8.51 8.54 -0.71
N LEU A 135 -8.91 8.03 0.46
CA LEU A 135 -9.11 8.88 1.62
C LEU A 135 -7.73 9.27 2.17
N LEU A 136 -7.44 10.56 2.03
CA LEU A 136 -6.46 11.37 2.75
C LEU A 136 -4.98 11.03 2.53
N THR A 137 -4.42 11.65 1.49
CA THR A 137 -3.02 12.11 1.46
C THR A 137 -2.86 13.30 2.41
N GLY A 138 -1.95 13.24 3.39
CA GLY A 138 -1.36 14.46 3.97
C GLY A 138 -1.26 14.62 5.49
N MET A 139 -1.47 13.59 6.32
CA MET A 139 -1.19 13.74 7.75
C MET A 139 0.31 13.57 8.03
N GLN A 140 0.94 14.64 8.53
CA GLN A 140 2.18 14.56 9.30
C GLN A 140 1.85 13.97 10.67
N LEU A 141 2.50 12.86 11.01
CA LEU A 141 2.64 12.41 12.39
C LEU A 141 3.72 13.25 13.07
#